data_AF-A0A4V2AFF2-F1
#
_entry.id   AF-A0A4V2AFF2-F1
#
_cell.length_a   1.000
_cell.length_b   1.000
_cell.length_c   1.000
_cell.angle_alpha   90.00
_cell.angle_beta   90.00
_cell.angle_gamma   90.00
#
_symmetry.space_group_name_H-M   'P 1'
#
loop_
_entity.id
_entity.type
_entity.pdbx_description
1 polymer ?
#
loop_
_entity_poly.entity_id
_entity_poly.type
_entity_poly.pdbx_seq_one_letter_code
_entity_poly.pdbx_strand_id
1 'polypeptide(L)'
;MAHNLHSNTHSPEISFHHEPAHGTSRIWKTTLILSVLTIIELGLGLAMYAVDMSSFVMLLLKGIICILTLAKAFYIVSIFMHLGDEIRNMIMTIVMPLLLFVWFIAAFLWDGNSFRMLRNRYDRYYQETTMQHELRTTDTTHTGMQ
;
A
#
# COMPACT_ATOMS: atom_id res chain seq x y z
N MET A 1 69.28 -33.01 34.67
CA MET A 1 69.00 -32.23 33.45
C MET A 1 67.52 -32.39 33.16
N ALA A 2 66.69 -31.41 33.55
CA ALA A 2 65.24 -31.49 33.41
C ALA A 2 64.83 -30.94 32.03
N HIS A 3 64.11 -31.75 31.26
CA HIS A 3 63.65 -31.44 29.92
C HIS A 3 62.45 -30.47 30.00
N ASN A 4 62.66 -29.22 29.58
CA ASN A 4 61.60 -28.23 29.41
C ASN A 4 60.75 -28.62 28.21
N LEU A 5 59.60 -29.26 28.46
CA LEU A 5 58.60 -29.51 27.43
C LEU A 5 57.69 -28.27 27.34
N HIS A 6 57.99 -27.38 26.38
CA HIS A 6 57.11 -26.27 26.03
C HIS A 6 55.87 -26.86 25.36
N SER A 7 54.78 -27.02 26.12
CA SER A 7 53.49 -27.40 25.57
C SER A 7 52.95 -26.22 24.77
N ASN A 8 53.02 -26.31 23.44
CA ASN A 8 52.25 -25.45 22.55
C ASN A 8 50.77 -25.75 22.76
N THR A 9 50.13 -24.99 23.66
CA THR A 9 48.68 -24.96 23.82
C THR A 9 48.10 -24.24 22.60
N HIS A 10 47.98 -24.96 21.49
CA HIS A 10 47.09 -24.56 20.40
C HIS A 10 45.68 -24.52 21.01
N SER A 11 45.18 -23.31 21.27
CA SER A 11 43.75 -23.13 21.53
C SER A 11 43.01 -23.79 20.38
N PRO A 12 42.09 -24.75 20.64
CA PRO A 12 41.16 -25.14 19.60
C PRO A 12 40.38 -23.87 19.28
N GLU A 13 40.63 -23.32 18.09
CA GLU A 13 39.79 -22.29 17.51
C GLU A 13 38.35 -22.81 17.56
N ILE A 14 37.55 -22.20 18.42
CA ILE A 14 36.13 -22.51 18.56
C ILE A 14 35.49 -22.04 17.25
N SER A 15 35.48 -22.94 16.27
CA SER A 15 34.64 -22.85 15.10
C SER A 15 33.20 -22.93 15.60
N PHE A 16 32.62 -21.77 15.91
CA PHE A 16 31.18 -21.63 16.03
C PHE A 16 30.62 -21.94 14.65
N HIS A 17 30.27 -23.20 14.42
CA HIS A 17 29.43 -23.58 13.30
C HIS A 17 28.19 -22.69 13.36
N HIS A 18 28.15 -21.70 12.47
CA HIS A 18 27.02 -20.81 12.34
C HIS A 18 25.85 -21.68 11.89
N GLU A 19 24.97 -22.02 12.84
CA GLU A 19 23.76 -22.77 12.56
C GLU A 19 23.02 -22.04 11.43
N PRO A 20 22.62 -22.72 10.34
CA PRO A 20 22.00 -22.05 9.21
C PRO A 20 20.76 -21.30 9.70
N ALA A 21 20.76 -19.97 9.52
CA ALA A 21 19.72 -19.08 10.01
C ALA A 21 18.31 -19.64 9.71
N HIS A 22 17.62 -20.08 10.76
CA HIS A 22 16.34 -20.82 10.74
C HIS A 22 15.14 -20.00 10.19
N GLY A 23 15.37 -18.81 9.62
CA GLY A 23 14.33 -17.93 9.08
C GLY A 23 14.41 -17.66 7.57
N THR A 24 15.56 -17.87 6.93
CA THR A 24 15.84 -17.35 5.58
C THR A 24 14.99 -18.03 4.50
N SER A 25 14.75 -19.34 4.61
CA SER A 25 13.98 -20.09 3.62
C SER A 25 12.51 -19.68 3.57
N ARG A 26 11.92 -19.23 4.69
CA ARG A 26 10.53 -18.77 4.73
C ARG A 26 10.40 -17.43 4.01
N ILE A 27 11.32 -16.51 4.30
CA ILE A 27 11.40 -15.19 3.66
C ILE A 27 11.53 -15.35 2.14
N TRP A 28 12.42 -16.22 1.69
CA TRP A 28 12.63 -16.46 0.26
C TRP A 28 11.39 -17.01 -0.45
N LYS A 29 10.67 -17.94 0.18
CA LYS A 29 9.39 -18.46 -0.35
C LYS A 29 8.33 -17.36 -0.44
N THR A 30 8.20 -16.53 0.60
CA THR A 30 7.24 -15.43 0.65
C THR A 30 7.54 -14.38 -0.42
N THR A 31 8.79 -13.96 -0.55
CA THR A 31 9.21 -13.01 -1.58
C THR A 31 8.97 -13.56 -2.98
N LEU A 32 9.22 -14.86 -3.21
CA LEU A 32 8.97 -15.48 -4.50
C LEU A 32 7.47 -15.53 -4.85
N ILE A 33 6.62 -15.94 -3.90
CA ILE A 33 5.16 -15.95 -4.06
C ILE A 33 4.65 -14.53 -4.37
N LEU A 34 5.13 -13.54 -3.61
CA LEU A 34 4.72 -12.16 -3.81
C LEU A 34 5.19 -11.57 -5.12
N SER A 35 6.42 -11.91 -5.53
CA SER A 35 7.00 -11.49 -6.79
C SER A 35 6.15 -11.98 -7.96
N VAL A 36 5.75 -13.25 -7.95
CA VAL A 36 4.84 -13.81 -8.96
C VAL A 36 3.50 -13.08 -8.95
N LEU A 37 2.92 -12.84 -7.77
CA LEU A 37 1.64 -12.12 -7.64
C LEU A 37 1.74 -10.70 -8.23
N THR A 38 2.83 -9.98 -7.99
CA THR A 38 3.08 -8.66 -8.60
C THR A 38 3.29 -8.69 -10.09
N ILE A 39 3.99 -9.69 -10.63
CA ILE A 39 4.20 -9.80 -12.08
C ILE A 39 2.87 -10.04 -12.77
N ILE A 40 2.03 -10.92 -12.22
CA ILE A 40 0.69 -11.19 -12.74
C ILE A 40 -0.18 -9.93 -12.68
N GLU A 41 -0.20 -9.22 -11.55
CA GLU A 41 -0.96 -7.98 -11.38
C GLU A 41 -0.54 -6.89 -12.38
N LEU A 42 0.76 -6.65 -12.53
CA LEU A 42 1.31 -5.69 -13.49
C LEU A 42 1.03 -6.11 -14.93
N GLY A 43 1.14 -7.41 -15.24
CA GLY A 43 0.82 -7.97 -16.54
C GLY A 43 -0.65 -7.77 -16.91
N LEU A 44 -1.58 -8.02 -15.98
CA LEU A 44 -3.01 -7.73 -16.17
C LEU A 44 -3.26 -6.23 -16.35
N GLY A 45 -2.60 -5.37 -15.56
CA GLY A 45 -2.70 -3.93 -15.68
C GLY A 45 -2.23 -3.41 -17.04
N LEU A 46 -1.10 -3.93 -17.53
CA LEU A 46 -0.55 -3.58 -18.84
C LEU A 46 -1.39 -4.13 -19.99
N ALA A 47 -1.87 -5.38 -19.89
CA ALA A 47 -2.76 -5.97 -20.88
C ALA A 47 -4.09 -5.19 -21.01
N MET A 48 -4.62 -4.70 -19.90
CA MET A 48 -5.81 -3.85 -19.89
C MET A 48 -5.59 -2.48 -20.54
N TYR A 49 -4.35 -1.97 -20.58
CA TYR A 49 -4.02 -0.75 -21.32
C TYR A 49 -3.86 -1.00 -22.84
N ALA A 50 -3.42 -2.20 -23.22
CA ALA A 50 -3.16 -2.56 -24.61
C ALA A 50 -4.39 -3.02 -25.40
N VAL A 51 -5.47 -3.42 -24.72
CA VAL A 51 -6.68 -3.97 -25.34
C VAL A 51 -7.90 -3.13 -24.95
N ASP A 52 -8.67 -2.68 -25.94
CA ASP A 52 -9.95 -2.03 -25.71
C ASP A 52 -10.98 -3.06 -25.21
N MET A 53 -11.30 -2.97 -23.92
CA MET A 53 -12.30 -3.82 -23.26
C MET A 53 -13.59 -3.03 -23.00
N SER A 54 -14.70 -3.73 -22.81
CA SER A 54 -15.96 -3.09 -22.41
C SER A 54 -15.82 -2.40 -21.05
N SER A 55 -16.52 -1.29 -20.85
CA SER A 55 -16.39 -0.46 -19.64
C SER A 55 -16.65 -1.24 -18.35
N PHE A 56 -17.54 -2.23 -18.38
CA PHE A 56 -17.82 -3.09 -17.23
C PHE A 56 -16.63 -3.99 -16.86
N VAL A 57 -16.01 -4.63 -17.86
CA VAL A 57 -14.87 -5.54 -17.65
C VAL A 57 -13.66 -4.75 -17.14
N MET A 58 -13.44 -3.54 -17.66
CA MET A 58 -12.38 -2.65 -17.21
C MET A 58 -12.54 -2.23 -15.74
N LEU A 59 -13.77 -1.93 -15.28
CA LEU A 59 -14.05 -1.63 -13.87
C LEU A 59 -13.80 -2.86 -12.97
N LEU A 60 -14.22 -4.04 -13.43
CA LEU A 60 -14.04 -5.29 -12.69
C LEU A 60 -12.55 -5.63 -12.54
N LEU A 61 -11.77 -5.56 -13.63
CA LEU A 61 -10.32 -5.80 -13.60
C LEU A 61 -9.60 -4.81 -12.69
N LYS A 62 -9.94 -3.52 -12.72
CA LYS A 62 -9.39 -2.51 -11.80
C LYS A 62 -9.68 -2.86 -10.34
N GLY A 63 -10.88 -3.35 -10.06
CA GLY A 63 -11.25 -3.86 -8.74
C GLY A 63 -10.41 -5.07 -8.31
N ILE A 64 -10.26 -6.07 -9.20
CA ILE A 64 -9.45 -7.28 -8.93
C ILE A 64 -7.99 -6.90 -8.66
N ILE A 65 -7.40 -6.06 -9.51
CA ILE A 65 -6.03 -5.58 -9.35
C ILE A 65 -5.88 -4.90 -7.98
N CYS A 66 -6.80 -4.00 -7.62
CA CYS A 66 -6.76 -3.33 -6.31
C CYS A 66 -6.83 -4.32 -5.13
N ILE A 67 -7.70 -5.33 -5.21
CA ILE A 67 -7.84 -6.36 -4.17
C ILE A 67 -6.56 -7.21 -4.07
N LEU A 68 -5.96 -7.60 -5.20
CA LEU A 68 -4.69 -8.32 -5.25
C LEU A 68 -3.56 -7.51 -4.59
N THR A 69 -3.48 -6.21 -4.86
CA THR A 69 -2.49 -5.32 -4.23
C THR A 69 -2.66 -5.29 -2.71
N LEU A 70 -3.91 -5.14 -2.22
CA LEU A 70 -4.22 -5.14 -0.79
C LEU A 70 -3.93 -6.50 -0.14
N ALA A 71 -4.29 -7.59 -0.80
CA ALA A 71 -4.01 -8.94 -0.33
C ALA A 71 -2.51 -9.20 -0.19
N LYS A 72 -1.70 -8.75 -1.16
CA LYS A 72 -0.23 -8.84 -1.07
C LYS A 72 0.29 -8.05 0.14
N ALA A 73 -0.21 -6.84 0.37
CA ALA A 73 0.25 -6.00 1.46
C ALA A 73 -0.05 -6.66 2.82
N PHE A 74 -1.26 -7.21 2.97
CA PHE A 74 -1.64 -7.95 4.17
C PHE A 74 -0.82 -9.23 4.36
N TYR A 75 -0.58 -9.99 3.28
CA TYR A 75 0.23 -11.20 3.30
C TYR A 75 1.66 -10.91 3.79
N ILE A 76 2.27 -9.82 3.31
CA ILE A 76 3.59 -9.37 3.76
C ILE A 76 3.60 -9.13 5.26
N VAL A 77 2.66 -8.31 5.75
CA VAL A 77 2.56 -7.99 7.18
C VAL A 77 2.39 -9.26 8.01
N SER A 78 1.49 -10.17 7.62
CA SER A 78 1.22 -11.39 8.39
C SER A 78 2.42 -12.34 8.49
N ILE A 79 3.23 -12.43 7.43
CA ILE A 79 4.30 -13.44 7.32
C ILE A 79 5.65 -12.92 7.76
N PHE A 80 6.00 -11.68 7.39
CA PHE A 80 7.24 -11.04 7.84
C PHE A 80 7.20 -10.68 9.32
N MET A 81 6.01 -10.59 9.91
CA MET A 81 5.86 -10.27 11.32
C MET A 81 5.56 -11.51 12.18
N HIS A 82 5.66 -12.72 11.62
CA HIS A 82 5.75 -13.98 12.39
C HIS A 82 4.70 -14.15 13.53
N LEU A 83 3.45 -13.77 13.31
CA LEU A 83 2.39 -13.69 14.32
C LEU A 83 1.90 -15.03 14.93
N GLY A 84 2.49 -16.18 14.59
CA GLY A 84 1.88 -17.50 14.75
C GLY A 84 1.66 -17.94 16.21
N ASP A 85 2.74 -18.14 16.97
CA ASP A 85 2.63 -18.83 18.26
C ASP A 85 3.29 -18.11 19.45
N GLU A 86 3.99 -16.99 19.23
CA GLU A 86 4.78 -16.30 20.28
C GLU A 86 4.38 -14.82 20.52
N ILE A 87 3.50 -14.24 19.68
CA ILE A 87 3.56 -12.78 19.38
C ILE A 87 2.27 -11.99 19.66
N ARG A 88 1.57 -12.26 20.77
CA ARG A 88 0.44 -11.38 21.15
C ARG A 88 0.87 -9.94 21.45
N ASN A 89 2.11 -9.74 21.90
CA ASN A 89 2.66 -8.41 22.19
C ASN A 89 3.13 -7.65 20.95
N MET A 90 3.76 -8.32 19.97
CA MET A 90 4.25 -7.63 18.79
C MET A 90 3.17 -7.48 17.70
N ILE A 91 2.05 -8.21 17.73
CA ILE A 91 0.91 -7.87 16.86
C ILE A 91 0.39 -6.45 17.16
N MET A 92 0.38 -6.05 18.44
CA MET A 92 -0.06 -4.74 18.89
C MET A 92 0.85 -3.62 18.34
N THR A 93 2.16 -3.82 18.31
CA THR A 93 3.11 -2.80 17.81
C THR A 93 3.08 -2.63 16.30
N ILE A 94 2.54 -3.61 15.57
CA ILE A 94 2.37 -3.57 14.11
C ILE A 94 0.98 -3.06 13.72
N VAL A 95 -0.05 -3.52 14.43
CA VAL A 95 -1.44 -3.13 14.17
C VAL A 95 -1.65 -1.65 14.51
N MET A 96 -1.02 -1.13 15.56
CA MET A 96 -1.16 0.27 15.96
C MET A 96 -0.72 1.26 14.85
N PRO A 97 0.49 1.16 14.27
CA PRO A 97 0.90 2.01 13.15
C PRO A 97 0.09 1.76 11.87
N LEU A 98 -0.35 0.52 11.58
CA LEU A 98 -1.22 0.24 10.44
C LEU A 98 -2.60 0.88 10.59
N LEU A 99 -3.19 0.81 11.79
CA LEU A 99 -4.47 1.43 12.10
C LEU A 99 -4.36 2.96 11.99
N LEU A 100 -3.30 3.56 12.55
CA LEU A 100 -3.05 4.99 12.40
C LEU A 100 -2.88 5.39 10.94
N PHE A 101 -2.22 4.58 10.12
CA PHE A 101 -2.05 4.88 8.69
C PHE A 101 -3.38 4.90 7.94
N VAL A 102 -4.23 3.87 8.13
CA VAL A 102 -5.55 3.81 7.48
C VAL A 102 -6.48 4.91 8.01
N TRP A 103 -6.49 5.13 9.32
CA TRP A 103 -7.27 6.19 9.95
C TRP A 103 -6.81 7.59 9.49
N PHE A 104 -5.51 7.80 9.37
CA PHE A 104 -4.93 9.05 8.85
C PHE A 104 -5.38 9.30 7.42
N ILE A 105 -5.30 8.32 6.52
CA ILE A 105 -5.81 8.48 5.15
C ILE A 105 -7.31 8.82 5.14
N ALA A 106 -8.11 8.15 5.98
CA ALA A 106 -9.54 8.43 6.08
C ALA A 106 -9.84 9.85 6.61
N ALA A 107 -9.14 10.29 7.65
CA ALA A 107 -9.26 11.64 8.19
C ALA A 107 -8.87 12.71 7.17
N PHE A 108 -7.74 12.51 6.47
CA PHE A 108 -7.30 13.40 5.40
C PHE A 108 -8.24 13.39 4.19
N LEU A 109 -8.88 12.27 3.88
CA LEU A 109 -9.86 12.22 2.78
C LEU A 109 -11.14 12.97 3.16
N TRP A 110 -11.60 12.83 4.41
CA TRP A 110 -12.75 13.55 4.93
C TRP A 110 -12.49 15.07 4.98
N ASP A 111 -11.38 15.47 5.59
CA ASP A 111 -10.99 16.88 5.70
C ASP A 111 -10.58 17.45 4.33
N GLY A 112 -9.92 16.65 3.49
CA GLY A 112 -9.62 17.02 2.10
C GLY A 112 -10.86 17.23 1.24
N ASN A 113 -11.92 16.45 1.45
CA ASN A 113 -13.22 16.69 0.81
C ASN A 113 -13.86 18.00 1.30
N SER A 114 -13.78 18.28 2.60
CA SER A 114 -14.19 19.56 3.18
C SER A 114 -13.39 20.74 2.59
N PHE A 115 -12.07 20.62 2.49
CA PHE A 115 -11.18 21.62 1.90
C PHE A 115 -11.50 21.88 0.42
N ARG A 116 -11.76 20.81 -0.36
CA ARG A 116 -12.14 20.94 -1.78
C ARG A 116 -13.49 21.60 -1.93
N MET A 117 -14.46 21.28 -1.07
CA MET A 117 -15.78 21.93 -1.01
C MET A 117 -15.68 23.41 -0.67
N LEU A 118 -14.86 23.75 0.33
CA LEU A 118 -14.65 25.13 0.77
C LEU A 118 -14.00 25.96 -0.34
N ARG A 119 -12.96 25.43 -0.99
CA ARG A 119 -12.34 26.12 -2.14
C ARG A 119 -13.32 26.34 -3.30
N ASN A 120 -14.14 25.34 -3.64
CA ASN A 120 -15.17 25.50 -4.69
C ASN A 120 -16.20 26.57 -4.34
N ARG A 121 -16.47 26.76 -3.04
CA ARG A 121 -17.38 27.79 -2.52
C ARG A 121 -16.75 29.18 -2.43
N TYR A 122 -15.45 29.32 -2.22
CA TYR A 122 -14.78 30.63 -2.01
C TYR A 122 -14.01 31.17 -3.22
N ASP A 123 -13.91 30.41 -4.31
CA ASP A 123 -13.29 30.89 -5.54
C ASP A 123 -14.24 31.89 -6.25
N ARG A 124 -13.96 33.20 -6.09
CA ARG A 124 -14.78 34.32 -6.62
C ARG A 124 -15.04 34.20 -8.12
N TYR A 125 -14.08 33.66 -8.88
CA TYR A 125 -14.22 33.48 -10.33
C TYR A 125 -15.33 32.47 -10.71
N TYR A 126 -15.53 31.42 -9.91
CA TYR A 126 -16.61 30.44 -10.16
C TYR A 126 -17.98 31.01 -9.79
N GLN A 127 -18.08 31.81 -8.73
CA GLN A 127 -19.32 32.50 -8.36
C GLN A 127 -19.74 33.51 -9.43
N GLU A 128 -18.81 34.33 -9.92
CA GLU A 128 -19.10 35.34 -10.95
C GLU A 128 -19.56 34.69 -12.27
N THR A 129 -18.96 33.56 -12.66
CA THR A 129 -19.33 32.83 -13.89
C THR A 129 -20.72 32.17 -13.77
N THR A 130 -21.04 31.56 -12.62
CA THR A 130 -22.36 30.93 -12.41
C THR A 130 -23.47 31.97 -12.28
N MET A 131 -23.23 33.10 -11.60
CA MET A 131 -24.19 34.20 -11.50
C MET A 131 -24.44 34.89 -12.84
N GLN A 132 -23.40 35.11 -13.67
CA GLN A 132 -23.56 35.64 -15.03
C GLN A 132 -24.40 34.72 -15.93
N HIS A 133 -24.20 33.41 -15.83
CA HIS A 133 -24.97 32.43 -16.61
C HIS A 133 -26.45 32.41 -16.19
N GLU A 134 -26.75 32.49 -14.89
CA GLU A 134 -28.14 32.64 -14.42
C GLU A 134 -28.78 33.92 -14.97
N LEU A 135 -28.16 35.08 -14.77
CA LEU A 135 -28.69 36.37 -15.24
C LEU A 135 -29.01 36.36 -16.75
N ARG A 136 -28.07 35.85 -17.57
CA ARG A 136 -28.26 35.71 -19.03
C ARG A 136 -29.41 34.78 -19.41
N THR A 137 -29.68 33.74 -18.60
CA THR A 137 -30.77 32.77 -18.86
C THR A 137 -32.12 33.33 -18.45
N THR A 138 -32.22 34.06 -17.33
CA THR A 138 -33.45 34.76 -16.93
C THR A 138 -33.84 35.86 -17.92
N ASP A 139 -32.88 36.64 -18.43
CA ASP A 139 -33.16 37.71 -19.41
C ASP A 139 -33.68 37.16 -20.75
N THR A 140 -33.13 36.03 -21.22
CA THR A 140 -33.60 35.38 -22.45
C THR A 140 -34.97 34.71 -22.28
N THR A 141 -35.28 34.20 -21.09
CA THR A 141 -36.59 33.57 -20.79
C THR A 141 -37.70 34.62 -20.66
N HIS A 142 -37.42 35.79 -20.09
CA HIS A 142 -38.39 36.89 -20.02
C HIS A 142 -38.62 37.60 -21.35
N THR A 143 -37.66 37.56 -22.28
CA THR A 143 -37.79 38.17 -23.62
C THR A 143 -38.49 37.25 -24.63
N GLY A 144 -38.56 35.94 -24.37
CA GLY A 144 -39.20 34.95 -25.27
C GLY A 144 -40.68 34.64 -24.99
N MET A 145 -41.30 35.27 -23.98
CA MET A 145 -42.73 35.11 -23.63
C MET A 145 -43.55 36.38 -23.89
N GLN A 146 -43.20 37.15 -24.92
CA GLN A 146 -44.06 38.20 -25.52
C GLN A 146 -44.33 37.87 -26.98
#